data_AF-A0A199XTX6-F1
#
_entry.id   AF-A0A199XTX6-F1
#
_cell.length_a   1.000
_cell.length_b   1.000
_cell.length_c   1.000
_cell.angle_alpha   90.00
_cell.angle_beta   90.00
_cell.angle_gamma   90.00
#
_symmetry.space_group_name_H-M   'P 1'
#
loop_
_entity.id
_entity.type
_entity.pdbx_description
1 polymer ?
#
loop_
_entity_poly.entity_id
_entity_poly.type
_entity_poly.pdbx_seq_one_letter_code
_entity_poly.pdbx_strand_id
1 'polypeptide(L)'
;MEASENKDLEKLVDKMMSDLTLESPSIDFTSKVMAQVVVTKTSDVTLYKPLIPKSIFIAVFGFTCLLTIYLSIYGETTPESWLNFINYEKLFNSRLLKGFTISTISMYAIVASTVMFCIQIGYLKNYFNKRIGV
;
A
#
# COMPACT_ATOMS: atom_id res chain seq x y z
N MET A 1 10.94 -65.24 -32.56
CA MET A 1 10.38 -65.63 -31.25
C MET A 1 10.12 -64.44 -30.33
N GLU A 2 10.64 -63.24 -30.61
CA GLU A 2 10.52 -62.05 -29.74
C GLU A 2 9.15 -61.33 -29.78
N ALA A 3 8.40 -61.42 -30.89
CA ALA A 3 7.14 -60.68 -31.04
C ALA A 3 5.96 -61.26 -30.22
N SER A 4 6.03 -62.52 -29.79
CA SER A 4 5.01 -63.14 -28.93
C SER A 4 5.21 -62.78 -27.46
N GLU A 5 6.47 -62.74 -27.00
CA GLU A 5 6.83 -62.43 -25.62
C GLU A 5 6.41 -61.00 -25.21
N ASN A 6 6.59 -60.02 -26.10
CA ASN A 6 6.13 -58.66 -25.86
C ASN A 6 4.60 -58.55 -25.72
N LYS A 7 3.83 -59.35 -26.47
CA LYS A 7 2.36 -59.36 -26.39
C LYS A 7 1.86 -59.95 -25.07
N ASP A 8 2.58 -60.93 -24.54
CA ASP A 8 2.24 -61.55 -23.26
C ASP A 8 2.57 -60.59 -22.10
N LEU A 9 3.68 -59.85 -22.18
CA LEU A 9 4.01 -58.78 -21.23
C LEU A 9 3.00 -57.64 -21.25
N GLU A 10 2.57 -57.20 -22.44
CA GLU A 10 1.57 -56.14 -22.58
C GLU A 10 0.22 -56.56 -21.98
N LYS A 11 -0.21 -57.81 -22.20
CA LYS A 11 -1.41 -58.38 -21.57
C LYS A 11 -1.30 -58.49 -20.05
N LEU A 12 -0.12 -58.77 -19.51
CA LEU A 12 0.10 -58.81 -18.07
C LEU A 12 0.00 -57.40 -17.46
N VAL A 13 0.60 -56.40 -18.10
CA VAL A 13 0.48 -54.99 -17.67
C VAL A 13 -0.96 -54.52 -17.72
N ASP A 14 -1.67 -54.80 -18.81
CA ASP A 14 -3.06 -54.36 -19.00
C ASP A 14 -4.02 -55.03 -18.00
N LYS A 15 -3.76 -56.30 -17.68
CA LYS A 15 -4.51 -57.03 -16.64
C LYS A 15 -4.22 -56.51 -15.23
N MET A 16 -2.95 -56.20 -14.92
CA MET A 16 -2.59 -55.57 -13.65
C MET A 16 -3.19 -54.17 -13.53
N MET A 17 -3.21 -53.37 -14.61
CA MET A 17 -3.83 -52.04 -14.62
C MET A 17 -5.36 -52.09 -14.51
N SER A 18 -5.98 -53.12 -15.08
CA SER A 18 -7.44 -53.31 -15.03
C SER A 18 -7.95 -53.82 -13.68
N ASP A 19 -7.15 -54.64 -12.98
CA ASP A 19 -7.48 -55.12 -11.61
C ASP A 19 -7.28 -54.05 -10.53
N LEU A 20 -6.59 -52.96 -10.85
CA LEU A 20 -6.53 -51.78 -10.00
C LEU A 20 -7.87 -51.05 -10.12
N THR A 21 -8.75 -51.24 -9.14
CA THR A 21 -9.95 -50.43 -8.99
C THR A 21 -9.54 -48.96 -8.98
N LEU A 22 -10.01 -48.19 -9.96
CA LEU A 22 -9.84 -46.75 -10.01
C LEU A 22 -10.33 -46.16 -8.69
N GLU A 23 -9.40 -45.78 -7.81
CA GLU A 23 -9.70 -45.09 -6.57
C GLU A 23 -10.27 -43.72 -6.96
N SER A 24 -11.60 -43.67 -7.14
CA SER A 24 -12.28 -42.41 -7.30
C SER A 24 -12.14 -41.66 -5.99
N PRO A 25 -11.64 -40.41 -6.02
CA PRO A 25 -11.63 -39.60 -4.81
C PRO A 25 -13.06 -39.52 -4.26
N SER A 26 -13.17 -39.33 -2.94
CA SER A 26 -14.49 -39.16 -2.34
C SER A 26 -15.20 -37.96 -2.98
N ILE A 27 -16.53 -37.99 -2.97
CA ILE A 27 -17.39 -36.93 -3.54
C ILE A 27 -16.99 -35.54 -3.00
N ASP A 28 -16.49 -35.49 -1.77
CA ASP A 28 -16.10 -34.27 -1.07
C ASP A 28 -14.60 -33.96 -1.12
N PHE A 29 -13.79 -34.74 -1.82
CA PHE A 29 -12.34 -34.59 -1.87
C PHE A 29 -11.94 -33.19 -2.33
N THR A 30 -12.49 -32.75 -3.47
CA THR A 30 -12.24 -31.41 -4.03
C THR A 30 -12.64 -30.32 -3.05
N SER A 31 -13.78 -30.47 -2.37
CA SER A 31 -14.27 -29.50 -1.38
C SER A 31 -13.33 -29.40 -0.18
N LYS A 32 -12.84 -30.54 0.33
CA LYS A 32 -11.92 -30.57 1.49
C LYS A 32 -10.53 -30.02 1.14
N VAL A 33 -10.00 -30.37 -0.03
CA VAL A 33 -8.71 -29.85 -0.51
C VAL A 33 -8.82 -28.35 -0.77
N MET A 34 -9.88 -27.89 -1.43
CA MET A 34 -10.07 -26.46 -1.69
C MET A 34 -10.28 -25.67 -0.40
N ALA A 35 -10.99 -26.23 0.60
CA ALA A 35 -11.13 -25.61 1.91
C ALA A 35 -9.78 -25.43 2.62
N GLN A 36 -8.91 -26.45 2.60
CA GLN A 36 -7.56 -26.33 3.17
C GLN A 36 -6.68 -25.34 2.39
N VAL A 37 -6.74 -25.37 1.06
CA VAL A 37 -5.97 -24.43 0.20
C VAL A 37 -6.40 -22.98 0.42
N VAL A 38 -7.70 -22.72 0.59
CA VAL A 38 -8.21 -21.37 0.90
C VAL A 38 -7.70 -20.89 2.26
N VAL A 39 -7.75 -21.73 3.29
CA VAL A 39 -7.27 -21.40 4.64
C VAL A 39 -5.76 -21.08 4.63
N THR A 40 -4.96 -21.90 3.95
CA THR A 40 -3.51 -21.69 3.84
C THR A 40 -3.16 -20.45 2.98
N LYS A 41 -3.93 -20.15 1.93
CA LYS A 41 -3.74 -18.92 1.14
C LYS A 41 -4.13 -17.66 1.91
N THR A 42 -5.14 -17.72 2.77
CA THR A 42 -5.53 -16.56 3.61
C THR A 42 -4.53 -16.24 4.71
N SER A 43 -3.74 -17.21 5.18
CA SER A 43 -2.69 -16.97 6.19
C SER A 43 -1.42 -16.33 5.62
N ASP A 44 -1.19 -16.44 4.31
CA ASP A 44 0.00 -15.91 3.61
C ASP A 44 -0.26 -14.60 2.85
N VAL A 45 -1.44 -13.99 3.01
CA VAL A 45 -1.60 -12.61 2.59
C VAL A 45 -0.73 -11.78 3.51
N THR A 46 0.43 -11.35 3.01
CA THR A 46 1.31 -10.39 3.67
C THR A 46 0.52 -9.12 3.93
N LEU A 47 -0.18 -9.06 5.06
CA LEU A 47 -0.93 -7.89 5.46
C LEU A 47 0.08 -6.77 5.64
N TYR A 48 -0.06 -5.75 4.80
CA TYR A 48 0.75 -4.55 4.88
C TYR A 48 0.50 -3.89 6.23
N LYS A 49 1.37 -4.18 7.20
CA LYS A 49 1.42 -3.48 8.47
C LYS A 49 2.28 -2.24 8.24
N PRO A 50 1.70 -1.02 8.20
CA PRO A 50 2.49 0.18 7.96
C PRO A 50 3.57 0.29 9.04
N LEU A 51 4.82 0.52 8.62
CA LEU A 51 6.00 0.62 9.49
C LEU A 51 5.80 1.63 10.63
N ILE A 52 4.97 2.64 10.40
CA ILE A 52 4.54 3.61 11.40
C ILE A 52 3.00 3.67 11.38
N PRO A 53 2.32 3.34 12.50
CA PRO A 53 0.88 3.50 12.59
C PRO A 53 0.47 4.97 12.41
N LYS A 54 -0.65 5.19 11.74
CA LYS A 54 -1.17 6.54 11.38
C LYS A 54 -1.31 7.47 12.60
N SER A 55 -1.55 6.91 13.79
CA SER A 55 -1.62 7.66 15.05
C SER A 55 -0.29 8.34 15.43
N ILE A 56 0.85 7.70 15.14
CA ILE A 56 2.17 8.27 15.41
C ILE A 56 2.46 9.44 14.46
N PHE A 57 2.02 9.36 13.20
CA PHE A 57 2.11 10.50 12.27
C PHE A 57 1.36 11.73 12.77
N ILE A 58 0.11 11.55 13.25
CA ILE A 58 -0.66 12.65 13.86
C ILE A 58 0.06 13.19 15.10
N ALA A 59 0.60 12.33 15.95
CA ALA A 59 1.29 12.74 17.17
C ALA A 59 2.56 13.54 16.87
N VAL A 60 3.39 13.08 15.93
CA VAL A 60 4.62 13.78 15.50
C VAL A 60 4.29 15.11 14.83
N PHE A 61 3.28 15.14 13.97
CA PHE A 61 2.83 16.38 13.34
C PHE A 61 2.29 17.38 14.37
N GLY A 62 1.44 16.94 15.29
CA GLY A 62 0.93 17.78 16.37
C GLY A 62 2.04 18.32 17.27
N PHE A 63 3.00 17.46 17.65
CA PHE A 63 4.14 17.85 18.48
C PHE A 63 5.03 18.88 17.79
N THR A 64 5.36 18.69 16.51
CA THR A 64 6.16 19.64 15.73
C THR A 64 5.44 20.97 15.56
N CYS A 65 4.14 20.98 15.27
CA CYS A 65 3.34 22.22 15.21
C CYS A 65 3.32 22.95 16.55
N LEU A 66 3.08 22.25 17.66
CA LEU A 66 3.06 22.85 19.00
C LEU A 66 4.42 23.45 19.37
N LEU A 67 5.50 22.74 19.07
CA LEU A 67 6.86 23.23 19.29
C LEU A 67 7.14 24.48 18.46
N THR A 68 6.71 24.51 17.20
CA THR A 68 6.85 25.68 16.32
C THR A 68 6.07 26.89 16.85
N ILE A 69 4.84 26.68 17.33
CA ILE A 69 4.01 27.73 17.93
C ILE A 69 4.66 28.25 19.22
N TYR A 70 5.14 27.34 20.07
CA TYR A 70 5.81 27.69 21.32
C TYR A 70 7.08 28.52 21.08
N LEU A 71 7.94 28.09 20.16
CA LEU A 71 9.12 28.85 19.72
C LEU A 71 8.74 30.19 19.08
N SER A 72 7.62 30.29 18.38
CA SER A 72 7.19 31.55 17.77
C SER A 72 6.72 32.59 18.80
N ILE A 73 6.23 32.17 19.97
CA ILE A 73 5.72 33.08 21.01
C ILE A 73 6.80 33.43 22.03
N TYR A 74 7.64 32.46 22.40
CA TYR A 74 8.61 32.59 23.50
C TYR A 74 10.08 32.50 23.03
N GLY A 75 10.33 32.18 21.76
CA GLY A 75 11.68 32.08 21.23
C GLY A 75 12.31 33.46 21.07
N GLU A 76 13.50 33.63 21.64
CA GLU A 76 14.34 34.78 21.32
C GLU A 76 14.81 34.63 19.87
N THR A 77 14.63 35.68 19.07
CA THR A 77 15.11 35.74 17.68
C THR A 77 16.60 36.03 17.67
N THR A 78 17.42 35.17 18.27
CA THR A 78 18.85 35.15 18.00
C THR A 78 19.05 34.39 16.70
N PRO A 79 19.56 35.04 15.64
CA PRO A 79 19.86 34.34 14.40
C PRO A 79 21.01 33.38 14.65
N GLU A 80 20.66 32.13 14.98
CA GLU A 80 21.58 31.00 15.05
C GLU A 80 22.41 30.95 13.76
N SER A 81 23.72 30.98 13.90
CA SER A 81 24.66 31.15 12.78
C SER A 81 24.52 30.07 11.70
N TRP A 82 24.00 28.89 12.08
CA TRP A 82 23.75 27.78 11.16
C TRP A 82 22.56 28.00 10.21
N LEU A 83 21.61 28.87 10.58
CA LEU A 83 20.48 29.25 9.70
C LEU A 83 20.82 30.41 8.75
N ASN A 84 21.95 31.11 8.93
CA ASN A 84 22.40 32.19 8.04
C ASN A 84 22.74 31.71 6.62
N PHE A 85 22.89 30.39 6.39
CA PHE A 85 22.98 29.83 5.04
C PHE A 85 21.68 30.04 4.26
N ILE A 86 20.53 30.00 4.94
CA ILE A 86 19.23 30.24 4.33
C ILE A 86 18.93 31.74 4.47
N ASN A 87 19.44 32.52 3.53
CA ASN A 87 19.09 33.93 3.44
C ASN A 87 17.65 34.05 2.89
N TYR A 88 16.67 33.98 3.80
CA TYR A 88 15.24 34.13 3.51
C TYR A 88 14.94 35.47 2.81
N GLU A 89 15.69 36.51 3.15
CA GLU A 89 15.57 37.81 2.49
C GLU A 89 15.91 37.70 1.01
N LYS A 90 16.97 36.96 0.64
CA LYS A 90 17.33 36.74 -0.78
C LYS A 90 16.35 35.82 -1.52
N LEU A 91 15.73 34.85 -0.84
CA LEU A 91 14.68 34.00 -1.42
C LEU A 91 13.40 34.79 -1.70
N PHE A 92 12.93 35.57 -0.73
CA PHE A 92 11.67 36.34 -0.85
C PHE A 92 11.84 37.62 -1.67
N ASN A 93 13.02 38.23 -1.65
CA ASN A 93 13.43 39.38 -2.48
C ASN A 93 13.95 38.96 -3.86
N SER A 94 13.79 37.69 -4.24
CA SER A 94 14.04 37.28 -5.62
C SER A 94 13.04 38.01 -6.54
N ARG A 95 13.55 38.60 -7.61
CA ARG A 95 12.78 39.40 -8.59
C ARG A 95 11.58 38.62 -9.17
N LEU A 96 11.63 37.29 -9.10
CA LEU A 96 10.58 36.35 -9.51
C LEU A 96 9.32 36.43 -8.64
N LEU A 97 9.45 36.65 -7.33
CA LEU A 97 8.30 36.70 -6.41
C LEU A 97 7.74 38.13 -6.27
N LYS A 98 8.58 39.16 -6.38
CA LYS A 98 8.17 40.57 -6.29
C LYS A 98 7.21 41.03 -7.42
N GLY A 99 7.25 40.38 -8.58
CA GLY A 99 6.32 40.67 -9.68
C GLY A 99 4.99 39.93 -9.58
N PHE A 100 4.82 39.04 -8.60
CA PHE A 100 3.66 38.16 -8.52
C PHE A 100 2.57 38.76 -7.64
N THR A 101 1.74 39.62 -8.23
CA THR A 101 0.53 40.12 -7.58
C THR A 101 -0.57 39.07 -7.67
N ILE A 102 -0.82 38.35 -6.58
CA ILE A 102 -1.94 37.41 -6.49
C ILE A 102 -3.25 38.21 -6.44
N SER A 103 -4.12 37.96 -7.41
CA SER A 103 -5.49 38.48 -7.39
C SER A 103 -6.32 37.75 -6.33
N THR A 104 -7.28 38.43 -5.73
CA THR A 104 -8.22 37.85 -4.76
C THR A 104 -8.92 36.61 -5.31
N ILE A 105 -9.30 36.60 -6.58
CA ILE A 105 -9.91 35.43 -7.22
C ILE A 105 -8.96 34.22 -7.26
N SER A 106 -7.69 34.45 -7.55
CA SER A 106 -6.66 33.40 -7.58
C SER A 106 -6.40 32.85 -6.17
N MET A 107 -6.43 33.72 -5.15
CA MET A 107 -6.33 33.30 -3.76
C MET A 107 -7.50 32.39 -3.35
N TYR A 108 -8.74 32.77 -3.67
CA TYR A 108 -9.91 31.91 -3.44
C TYR A 108 -9.83 30.59 -4.20
N ALA A 109 -9.34 30.60 -5.44
CA ALA A 109 -9.17 29.39 -6.24
C ALA A 109 -8.14 28.43 -5.63
N ILE A 110 -7.02 28.93 -5.11
CA ILE A 110 -6.00 28.12 -4.43
C ILE A 110 -6.56 27.47 -3.17
N VAL A 111 -7.30 28.24 -2.36
CA VAL A 111 -7.94 27.72 -1.14
C VAL A 111 -8.97 26.65 -1.49
N ALA A 112 -9.86 26.92 -2.45
CA ALA A 112 -10.87 25.97 -2.89
C ALA A 112 -10.25 24.68 -3.46
N SER A 113 -9.20 24.81 -4.29
CA SER A 113 -8.47 23.68 -4.86
C SER A 113 -7.81 22.83 -3.77
N THR A 114 -7.26 23.45 -2.74
CA THR A 114 -6.62 22.74 -1.61
C THR A 114 -7.65 21.92 -0.84
N VAL A 115 -8.81 22.52 -0.51
CA VAL A 115 -9.91 21.80 0.16
C VAL A 115 -10.40 20.63 -0.69
N MET A 116 -10.56 20.85 -2.00
CA MET A 116 -10.98 19.80 -2.93
C MET A 116 -9.96 18.66 -3.00
N PHE A 117 -8.65 18.96 -3.02
CA PHE A 117 -7.58 17.96 -2.99
C PHE A 117 -7.65 17.09 -1.73
N CYS A 118 -7.86 17.70 -0.56
CA CYS A 118 -8.01 16.95 0.70
C CYS A 118 -9.21 15.99 0.64
N ILE A 119 -10.33 16.43 0.08
CA ILE A 119 -11.52 15.60 -0.11
C ILE A 119 -11.22 14.45 -1.09
N GLN A 120 -10.56 14.74 -2.22
CA GLN A 120 -10.18 13.73 -3.21
C GLN A 120 -9.29 12.63 -2.61
N ILE A 121 -8.30 12.99 -1.78
CA ILE A 121 -7.46 12.03 -1.09
C ILE A 121 -8.29 11.13 -0.16
N GLY A 122 -9.24 11.72 0.59
CA GLY A 122 -10.16 10.97 1.46
C GLY A 122 -11.04 9.99 0.68
N TYR A 123 -11.63 10.45 -0.42
CA TYR A 123 -12.46 9.64 -1.30
C TYR A 123 -11.67 8.47 -1.91
N LEU A 124 -10.48 8.75 -2.44
CA LEU A 124 -9.62 7.76 -3.07
C LEU A 124 -9.13 6.71 -2.07
N LYS A 125 -8.79 7.14 -0.86
CA LYS A 125 -8.46 6.25 0.26
C LYS A 125 -9.61 5.31 0.60
N ASN A 126 -10.85 5.82 0.68
CA ASN A 126 -12.02 4.99 0.97
C ASN A 126 -12.33 3.99 -0.17
N TYR A 127 -12.18 4.43 -1.42
CA TYR A 127 -12.34 3.58 -2.60
C TYR A 127 -11.35 2.40 -2.61
N PHE A 128 -10.07 2.68 -2.33
CA PHE A 128 -9.06 1.64 -2.23
C PHE A 128 -9.24 0.77 -0.97
N ASN A 129 -9.64 1.30 0.18
CA ASN A 129 -9.95 0.46 1.36
C ASN A 129 -11.07 -0.55 1.07
N LYS A 130 -12.09 -0.14 0.30
CA LYS A 130 -13.22 -0.98 -0.05
C LYS A 130 -12.90 -2.03 -1.14
N ARG A 131 -11.93 -1.76 -2.03
CA ARG A 131 -11.57 -2.69 -3.12
C ARG A 131 -10.37 -3.58 -2.81
N ILE A 132 -9.42 -3.12 -1.99
CA ILE A 132 -8.16 -3.84 -1.72
C ILE A 132 -8.05 -4.37 -0.28
N GLY A 133 -9.10 -4.27 0.54
CA GLY A 133 -9.20 -4.99 1.83
C GLY A 133 -7.96 -4.91 2.71
N VAL A 134 -7.49 -3.68 3.00
CA VAL A 134 -6.55 -3.40 4.10
C VAL A 134 -7.30 -2.70 5.22
#